data_AF-A0A1D9P4C1-F1
#
_entry.id   AF-A0A1D9P4C1-F1
#
_cell.length_a   1.000
_cell.length_b   1.000
_cell.length_c   1.000
_cell.angle_alpha   90.00
_cell.angle_beta   90.00
_cell.angle_gamma   90.00
#
_symmetry.space_group_name_H-M   'P 1'
#
loop_
_entity.id
_entity.type
_entity.pdbx_description
1 polymer ?
#
loop_
_entity_poly.entity_id
_entity_poly.type
_entity_poly.pdbx_seq_one_letter_code
_entity_poly.pdbx_strand_id
1 'polypeptide(L)'
;MVYDLIPFFNELDILKLRLNILNPYVDKFIIEEATTTFSGEPKELCFEKNRDMFKEFLDKIIYVVVDEDQDFKVTHERDYFQKNHLTKGLDEVDATEDDVIIFGDADEIPNPEVLTKIIETFDKHKVYHLAQRNFYVYVNNEERSGRLLSITGEFPEIAEIDRKWLGTKITSILNIPKEGIVRLRDLISVCDERSVRVADGGWHFGYMGGCKENNPAKRIGVKVKAAAHQELNDKEILAETMDHLVLGQDIFGRNAKFERCEVDETYPEYLREHLSEYSHLVMPKVTALSRTYHYLDITAGRFCRKAFRKIKRIITRR
;
A
#
# COMPACT_ATOMS: atom_id res chain seq x y z
N MET A 1 -5.55 22.35 -11.52
CA MET A 1 -6.13 21.00 -11.57
C MET A 1 -5.52 20.14 -10.49
N VAL A 2 -6.17 19.03 -10.15
CA VAL A 2 -5.71 18.03 -9.18
C VAL A 2 -5.55 16.68 -9.88
N TYR A 3 -4.33 16.15 -9.86
CA TYR A 3 -3.97 14.89 -10.50
C TYR A 3 -3.55 13.87 -9.45
N ASP A 4 -4.13 12.67 -9.52
CA ASP A 4 -3.81 11.55 -8.61
C ASP A 4 -3.03 10.47 -9.36
N LEU A 5 -1.75 10.33 -9.03
CA LEU A 5 -0.77 9.49 -9.72
C LEU A 5 -0.56 8.21 -8.92
N ILE A 6 -0.97 7.09 -9.53
CA ILE A 6 -1.13 5.81 -8.86
C ILE A 6 -0.32 4.75 -9.62
N PRO A 7 0.84 4.32 -9.11
CA PRO A 7 1.44 3.07 -9.57
C PRO A 7 0.56 1.90 -9.12
N PHE A 8 0.19 1.05 -10.05
CA PHE A 8 -0.82 0.03 -9.84
C PHE A 8 -0.29 -1.38 -10.10
N PHE A 9 -0.60 -2.30 -9.18
CA PHE A 9 -0.29 -3.71 -9.34
C PHE A 9 -1.56 -4.56 -9.41
N ASN A 10 -2.12 -5.02 -8.30
CA ASN A 10 -3.23 -5.97 -8.31
C ASN A 10 -4.33 -5.66 -7.31
N GLU A 11 -4.25 -4.53 -6.63
CA GLU A 11 -5.16 -4.08 -5.58
C GLU A 11 -6.49 -3.54 -6.14
N LEU A 12 -7.22 -4.33 -6.96
CA LEU A 12 -8.42 -3.89 -7.69
C LEU A 12 -9.53 -3.34 -6.77
N ASP A 13 -9.82 -4.04 -5.67
CA ASP A 13 -10.82 -3.57 -4.69
C ASP A 13 -10.41 -2.25 -4.03
N ILE A 14 -9.12 -2.10 -3.71
CA ILE A 14 -8.59 -0.90 -3.04
C ILE A 14 -8.48 0.28 -4.00
N LEU A 15 -8.07 0.03 -5.26
CA LEU A 15 -8.12 1.05 -6.30
C LEU A 15 -9.55 1.54 -6.47
N LYS A 16 -10.54 0.64 -6.55
CA LYS A 16 -11.95 1.04 -6.65
C LYS A 16 -12.40 1.87 -5.44
N LEU A 17 -11.96 1.49 -4.24
CA LEU A 17 -12.22 2.26 -3.02
C LEU A 17 -11.63 3.67 -3.10
N ARG A 18 -10.34 3.78 -3.47
CA ARG A 18 -9.63 5.05 -3.65
C ARG A 18 -10.36 5.95 -4.65
N LEU A 19 -10.69 5.43 -5.83
CA LEU A 19 -11.37 6.19 -6.89
C LEU A 19 -12.72 6.73 -6.41
N ASN A 20 -13.53 5.91 -5.74
CA ASN A 20 -14.80 6.36 -5.18
C ASN A 20 -14.64 7.48 -4.15
N ILE A 21 -13.65 7.37 -3.26
CA ILE A 21 -13.39 8.38 -2.22
C ILE A 21 -12.89 9.70 -2.84
N LEU A 22 -11.99 9.62 -3.83
CA LEU A 22 -11.26 10.78 -4.35
C LEU A 22 -11.90 11.42 -5.59
N ASN A 23 -12.84 10.75 -6.26
CA ASN A 23 -13.47 11.24 -7.49
C ASN A 23 -14.02 12.68 -7.40
N PRO A 24 -14.60 13.15 -6.29
CA PRO A 24 -15.06 14.54 -6.17
C PRO A 24 -13.94 15.57 -6.11
N TYR A 25 -12.71 15.18 -5.79
CA TYR A 25 -11.58 16.07 -5.48
C TYR A 25 -10.48 16.03 -6.54
N VAL A 26 -10.55 15.08 -7.47
CA VAL A 26 -9.53 14.82 -8.47
C VAL A 26 -10.10 15.04 -9.87
N ASP A 27 -9.35 15.78 -10.70
CA ASP A 27 -9.70 16.04 -12.08
C ASP A 27 -9.33 14.86 -12.98
N LYS A 28 -8.13 14.29 -12.79
CA LYS A 28 -7.66 13.10 -13.50
C LYS A 28 -6.92 12.12 -12.58
N PHE A 29 -7.20 10.83 -12.77
CA PHE A 29 -6.46 9.74 -12.19
C PHE A 29 -5.45 9.23 -13.22
N ILE A 30 -4.16 9.32 -12.93
CA ILE A 30 -3.10 8.79 -13.77
C ILE A 30 -2.68 7.45 -13.19
N ILE A 31 -3.04 6.37 -13.86
CA ILE A 31 -2.78 5.00 -13.41
C ILE A 31 -1.66 4.42 -14.26
N GLU A 32 -0.56 4.04 -13.62
CA GLU A 32 0.57 3.36 -14.26
C GLU A 32 0.53 1.86 -13.95
N GLU A 33 0.65 1.03 -14.98
CA GLU A 33 0.78 -0.42 -14.81
C GLU A 33 1.81 -1.01 -15.78
N ALA A 34 2.74 -1.81 -15.23
CA ALA A 34 3.77 -2.49 -16.00
C ALA A 34 3.40 -3.93 -16.42
N THR A 35 3.98 -4.37 -17.54
CA THR A 35 3.87 -5.76 -18.06
C THR A 35 4.73 -6.77 -17.28
N THR A 36 5.50 -6.32 -16.29
CA THR A 36 6.43 -7.11 -15.48
C THR A 36 6.33 -6.73 -14.00
N THR A 37 6.61 -7.66 -13.09
CA THR A 37 6.77 -7.36 -11.66
C THR A 37 8.11 -6.65 -11.39
N PHE A 38 8.27 -6.04 -10.21
CA PHE A 38 9.58 -5.51 -9.78
C PHE A 38 10.67 -6.60 -9.70
N SER A 39 10.25 -7.85 -9.47
CA SER A 39 11.07 -9.05 -9.60
C SER A 39 11.16 -9.56 -11.05
N GLY A 40 10.98 -8.74 -12.08
CA GLY A 40 11.20 -9.10 -13.49
C GLY A 40 10.36 -10.25 -14.06
N GLU A 41 9.32 -10.73 -13.37
CA GLU A 41 8.47 -11.79 -13.89
C GLU A 41 7.35 -11.18 -14.74
N PRO A 42 7.01 -11.78 -15.91
CA PRO A 42 5.86 -11.33 -16.69
C PRO A 42 4.58 -11.29 -15.85
N LYS A 43 3.82 -10.21 -16.00
CA LYS A 43 2.61 -9.91 -15.24
C LYS A 43 1.50 -9.53 -16.21
N GLU A 44 0.30 -10.03 -15.93
CA GLU A 44 -0.91 -9.58 -16.63
C GLU A 44 -1.32 -8.18 -16.17
N LEU A 45 -1.70 -7.32 -17.13
CA LEU A 45 -2.25 -5.99 -16.86
C LEU A 45 -3.62 -6.15 -16.17
N CYS A 46 -3.61 -6.09 -14.85
CA CYS A 46 -4.75 -6.31 -13.97
C CYS A 46 -5.79 -5.21 -14.14
N PHE A 47 -5.38 -3.95 -14.34
CA PHE A 47 -6.32 -2.86 -14.57
C PHE A 47 -7.00 -3.03 -15.93
N GLU A 48 -6.21 -3.20 -17.00
CA GLU A 48 -6.73 -3.35 -18.37
C GLU A 48 -7.73 -4.51 -18.48
N LYS A 49 -7.37 -5.67 -17.92
CA LYS A 49 -8.27 -6.84 -17.90
C LYS A 49 -9.58 -6.61 -17.16
N ASN A 50 -9.60 -5.72 -16.17
CA ASN A 50 -10.74 -5.46 -15.32
C ASN A 50 -11.30 -4.05 -15.53
N ARG A 51 -11.02 -3.43 -16.68
CA ARG A 51 -11.36 -2.02 -16.98
C ARG A 51 -12.85 -1.72 -16.80
N ASP A 52 -13.71 -2.69 -17.07
CA ASP A 52 -15.16 -2.61 -16.86
C ASP A 52 -15.57 -2.35 -15.40
N MET A 53 -14.76 -2.80 -14.41
CA MET A 53 -14.98 -2.53 -12.99
C MET A 53 -14.91 -1.04 -12.65
N PHE A 54 -14.23 -0.25 -13.51
CA PHE A 54 -13.94 1.16 -13.31
C PHE A 54 -14.69 2.06 -14.31
N LYS A 55 -15.71 1.52 -15.00
CA LYS A 55 -16.44 2.20 -16.08
C LYS A 55 -16.93 3.61 -15.75
N GLU A 56 -17.25 3.86 -14.49
CA GLU A 56 -17.74 5.15 -13.98
C GLU A 56 -16.65 6.23 -13.83
N PHE A 57 -15.37 5.84 -13.88
CA PHE A 57 -14.21 6.73 -13.75
C PHE A 57 -13.40 6.86 -15.04
N LEU A 58 -13.72 6.09 -16.09
CA LEU A 58 -12.88 5.97 -17.29
C LEU A 58 -12.67 7.30 -18.03
N ASP A 59 -13.60 8.24 -17.91
CA ASP A 59 -13.48 9.60 -18.47
C ASP A 59 -12.45 10.46 -17.72
N LYS A 60 -12.15 10.10 -16.46
CA LYS A 60 -11.11 10.73 -15.64
C LYS A 60 -9.79 9.96 -15.61
N ILE A 61 -9.74 8.72 -16.10
CA ILE A 61 -8.53 7.90 -16.04
C ILE A 61 -7.66 8.13 -17.27
N ILE A 62 -6.41 8.51 -17.03
CA ILE A 62 -5.29 8.42 -17.98
C ILE A 62 -4.52 7.14 -17.63
N TYR A 63 -4.48 6.19 -18.56
CA TYR A 63 -3.87 4.88 -18.32
C TYR A 63 -2.52 4.77 -19.04
N VAL A 64 -1.45 4.64 -18.27
CA VAL A 64 -0.08 4.54 -18.74
C VAL A 64 0.40 3.10 -18.60
N VAL A 65 0.58 2.41 -19.72
CA VAL A 65 1.17 1.07 -19.74
C VAL A 65 2.68 1.19 -19.89
N VAL A 66 3.43 0.52 -19.02
CA VAL A 66 4.89 0.43 -19.10
C VAL A 66 5.27 -0.95 -19.62
N ASP A 67 5.82 -0.97 -20.84
CA ASP A 67 6.51 -2.14 -21.34
C ASP A 67 8.01 -1.94 -21.17
N GLU A 68 8.69 -2.95 -20.64
CA GLU A 68 10.11 -2.86 -20.34
C GLU A 68 10.92 -3.48 -21.47
N ASP A 69 11.73 -2.66 -22.12
CA ASP A 69 12.67 -3.05 -23.17
C ASP A 69 14.10 -3.23 -22.65
N GLN A 70 14.31 -3.11 -21.33
CA GLN A 70 15.62 -3.14 -20.70
C GLN A 70 15.70 -4.14 -19.53
N ASP A 71 16.88 -4.72 -19.36
CA ASP A 71 17.17 -5.64 -18.26
C ASP A 71 17.67 -4.88 -17.02
N PHE A 72 17.03 -5.12 -15.89
CA PHE A 72 17.37 -4.49 -14.62
C PHE A 72 18.09 -5.49 -13.72
N LYS A 73 19.25 -5.09 -13.20
CA LYS A 73 20.06 -5.95 -12.33
C LYS A 73 19.50 -6.07 -10.92
N VAL A 74 18.70 -5.08 -10.50
CA VAL A 74 18.20 -4.96 -9.13
C VAL A 74 16.74 -4.51 -9.14
N THR A 75 15.95 -5.05 -8.21
CA THR A 75 14.49 -4.85 -8.16
C THR A 75 14.08 -3.39 -7.97
N HIS A 76 14.85 -2.61 -7.21
CA HIS A 76 14.54 -1.20 -6.95
C HIS A 76 14.75 -0.29 -8.17
N GLU A 77 15.71 -0.62 -9.06
CA GLU A 77 15.90 0.13 -10.31
C GLU A 77 14.70 -0.04 -11.23
N ARG A 78 14.14 -1.25 -11.26
CA ARG A 78 12.92 -1.57 -12.00
C ARG A 78 11.71 -0.82 -11.43
N ASP A 79 11.53 -0.85 -10.11
CA ASP A 79 10.48 -0.08 -9.42
C ASP A 79 10.54 1.42 -9.76
N TYR A 80 11.75 2.00 -9.73
CA TYR A 80 11.92 3.41 -10.07
C TYR A 80 11.58 3.70 -11.53
N PHE A 81 12.01 2.84 -12.46
CA PHE A 81 11.71 3.00 -13.87
C PHE A 81 10.20 2.96 -14.14
N GLN A 82 9.50 1.95 -13.61
CA GLN A 82 8.05 1.80 -13.78
C GLN A 82 7.32 3.02 -13.21
N LYS A 83 7.53 3.35 -11.93
CA LYS A 83 6.84 4.47 -11.28
C LYS A 83 7.14 5.83 -11.92
N ASN A 84 8.35 6.03 -12.45
CA ASN A 84 8.69 7.28 -13.13
C ASN A 84 7.90 7.50 -14.42
N HIS A 85 7.27 6.47 -15.00
CA HIS A 85 6.40 6.63 -16.17
C HIS A 85 5.09 7.35 -15.86
N LEU A 86 4.71 7.52 -14.59
CA LEU A 86 3.58 8.36 -14.20
C LEU A 86 3.70 9.81 -14.74
N THR A 87 4.93 10.31 -14.97
CA THR A 87 5.12 11.64 -15.57
C THR A 87 4.65 11.71 -17.02
N LYS A 88 4.60 10.61 -17.76
CA LYS A 88 4.02 10.60 -19.12
C LYS A 88 2.54 10.95 -19.10
N GLY A 89 1.82 10.53 -18.06
CA GLY A 89 0.41 10.91 -17.87
C GLY A 89 0.24 12.38 -17.50
N LEU A 90 1.22 12.99 -16.81
CA LEU A 90 1.24 14.44 -16.57
C LEU A 90 1.46 15.21 -17.87
N ASP A 91 2.36 14.72 -18.73
CA ASP A 91 2.61 15.31 -20.04
C ASP A 91 1.35 15.23 -20.93
N GLU A 92 0.61 14.12 -20.89
CA GLU A 92 -0.62 13.94 -21.67
C GLU A 92 -1.74 14.92 -21.30
N VAL A 93 -1.79 15.36 -20.05
CA VAL A 93 -2.78 16.33 -19.55
C VAL A 93 -2.24 17.77 -19.52
N ASP A 94 -1.08 18.02 -20.13
CA ASP A 94 -0.39 19.31 -20.14
C ASP A 94 -0.25 19.93 -18.73
N ALA A 95 0.10 19.10 -17.74
CA ALA A 95 0.19 19.53 -16.35
C ALA A 95 1.25 20.63 -16.16
N THR A 96 0.96 21.58 -15.28
CA THR A 96 1.73 22.80 -15.04
C THR A 96 2.23 22.87 -13.59
N GLU A 97 3.08 23.86 -13.31
CA GLU A 97 3.58 24.11 -11.95
C GLU A 97 2.52 24.57 -10.95
N ASP A 98 1.37 25.04 -11.42
CA ASP A 98 0.27 25.50 -10.56
C ASP A 98 -0.75 24.37 -10.25
N ASP A 99 -0.53 23.17 -10.81
CA ASP A 99 -1.36 21.99 -10.54
C ASP A 99 -0.93 21.25 -9.27
N VAL A 100 -1.91 20.59 -8.64
CA VAL A 100 -1.73 19.77 -7.45
C VAL A 100 -1.53 18.31 -7.86
N ILE A 101 -0.39 17.74 -7.52
CA ILE A 101 -0.06 16.34 -7.76
C ILE A 101 -0.14 15.58 -6.45
N ILE A 102 -0.97 14.54 -6.43
CA ILE A 102 -1.00 13.53 -5.39
C ILE A 102 -0.21 12.33 -5.93
N PHE A 103 0.85 11.93 -5.24
CA PHE A 103 1.63 10.75 -5.58
C PHE A 103 1.58 9.76 -4.41
N GLY A 104 1.00 8.58 -4.64
CA GLY A 104 0.86 7.54 -3.63
C GLY A 104 0.53 6.19 -4.25
N ASP A 105 0.88 5.11 -3.57
CA ASP A 105 0.53 3.76 -4.03
C ASP A 105 -1.01 3.58 -3.96
N ALA A 106 -1.57 2.64 -4.72
CA ALA A 106 -3.03 2.44 -4.76
C ALA A 106 -3.66 2.23 -3.37
N ASP A 107 -2.91 1.63 -2.44
CA ASP A 107 -3.30 1.40 -1.05
C ASP A 107 -3.10 2.59 -0.10
N GLU A 108 -2.59 3.74 -0.56
CA GLU A 108 -2.34 4.94 0.26
C GLU A 108 -3.40 6.04 0.02
N ILE A 109 -4.59 5.91 0.59
CA ILE A 109 -5.73 6.79 0.31
C ILE A 109 -5.65 8.08 1.17
N PRO A 110 -5.60 9.28 0.56
CA PRO A 110 -5.68 10.56 1.28
C PRO A 110 -7.02 10.76 1.99
N ASN A 111 -7.00 11.46 3.13
CA ASN A 111 -8.21 11.94 3.78
C ASN A 111 -8.83 13.11 2.99
N PRO A 112 -10.08 13.00 2.50
CA PRO A 112 -10.76 14.06 1.75
C PRO A 112 -10.81 15.42 2.46
N GLU A 113 -11.01 15.44 3.78
CA GLU A 113 -11.07 16.69 4.55
C GLU A 113 -9.72 17.42 4.57
N VAL A 114 -8.64 16.65 4.67
CA VAL A 114 -7.27 17.17 4.67
C VAL A 114 -6.87 17.58 3.25
N LEU A 115 -7.22 16.76 2.25
CA LEU A 115 -6.96 17.04 0.85
C LEU A 115 -7.60 18.37 0.42
N THR A 116 -8.86 18.60 0.82
CA THR A 116 -9.58 19.85 0.52
C THR A 116 -8.82 21.07 1.08
N LYS A 117 -8.37 21.00 2.34
CA LYS A 117 -7.60 22.08 2.96
C LYS A 117 -6.28 22.35 2.23
N ILE A 118 -5.56 21.29 1.83
CA ILE A 118 -4.31 21.42 1.07
C ILE A 118 -4.57 22.10 -0.27
N ILE A 119 -5.63 21.71 -0.99
CA ILE A 119 -5.98 22.32 -2.29
C ILE A 119 -6.31 23.82 -2.12
N GLU A 120 -7.09 24.17 -1.10
CA GLU A 120 -7.47 25.56 -0.81
C GLU A 120 -6.28 26.46 -0.47
N THR A 121 -5.28 25.93 0.25
CA THR A 121 -4.09 26.68 0.68
C THR A 121 -2.82 26.19 0.00
N PHE A 122 -2.93 25.69 -1.22
CA PHE A 122 -1.83 25.01 -1.89
C PHE A 122 -0.64 25.95 -2.08
N ASP A 123 0.55 25.47 -1.71
CA ASP A 123 1.82 26.14 -1.92
C ASP A 123 2.68 25.25 -2.81
N LYS A 124 2.90 25.70 -4.04
CA LYS A 124 3.66 24.94 -5.05
C LYS A 124 5.12 24.71 -4.68
N HIS A 125 5.67 25.44 -3.71
CA HIS A 125 7.03 25.24 -3.22
C HIS A 125 7.12 24.27 -2.04
N LYS A 126 6.00 23.68 -1.60
CA LYS A 126 5.96 22.71 -0.52
C LYS A 126 5.71 21.29 -1.01
N VAL A 127 6.22 20.34 -0.24
CA VAL A 127 5.93 18.91 -0.36
C VAL A 127 5.20 18.51 0.92
N TYR A 128 3.93 18.14 0.78
CA TYR A 128 3.08 17.74 1.88
C TYR A 128 3.21 16.23 2.11
N HIS A 129 3.64 15.83 3.30
CA HIS A 129 3.80 14.44 3.72
C HIS A 129 2.58 14.02 4.53
N LEU A 130 1.72 13.17 3.94
CA LEU A 130 0.48 12.74 4.59
C LEU A 130 0.77 11.69 5.65
N ALA A 131 0.46 12.00 6.91
CA ALA A 131 0.54 11.08 8.04
C ALA A 131 -0.64 10.11 8.04
N GLN A 132 -0.47 8.98 7.37
CA GLN A 132 -1.55 7.99 7.18
C GLN A 132 -1.53 6.91 8.26
N ARG A 133 -2.73 6.53 8.73
CA ARG A 133 -2.93 5.36 9.59
C ARG A 133 -2.57 4.10 8.80
N ASN A 134 -1.81 3.19 9.41
CA ASN A 134 -1.20 2.06 8.71
C ASN A 134 -1.94 0.77 9.04
N PHE A 135 -2.53 0.10 8.05
CA PHE A 135 -3.29 -1.13 8.22
C PHE A 135 -2.76 -2.21 7.31
N TYR A 136 -2.60 -3.41 7.85
CA TYR A 136 -2.10 -4.55 7.09
C TYR A 136 -3.16 -5.63 6.99
N VAL A 137 -3.34 -6.15 5.77
CA VAL A 137 -4.14 -7.35 5.44
C VAL A 137 -5.65 -7.16 5.61
N TYR A 138 -6.09 -6.41 6.60
CA TYR A 138 -7.49 -6.08 6.84
C TYR A 138 -7.64 -4.59 7.13
N VAL A 139 -8.74 -3.99 6.67
CA VAL A 139 -9.01 -2.54 6.84
C VAL A 139 -9.11 -2.12 8.31
N ASN A 140 -9.33 -3.09 9.20
CA ASN A 140 -9.48 -2.87 10.63
C ASN A 140 -8.38 -3.56 11.46
N ASN A 141 -7.22 -3.81 10.87
CA ASN A 141 -6.03 -4.31 11.56
C ASN A 141 -4.90 -3.27 11.49
N GLU A 142 -4.85 -2.40 12.49
CA GLU A 142 -4.05 -1.18 12.51
C GLU A 142 -2.73 -1.36 13.25
N GLU A 143 -1.66 -0.83 12.69
CA GLU A 143 -0.37 -0.73 13.35
C GLU A 143 -0.43 0.37 14.44
N ARG A 144 -0.06 0.01 15.66
CA ARG A 144 -0.19 0.88 16.86
C ARG A 144 1.12 1.14 17.59
N SER A 145 2.25 0.61 17.11
CA SER A 145 3.55 0.86 17.73
C SER A 145 4.31 2.05 17.12
N GLY A 146 3.93 2.50 15.92
CA GLY A 146 4.56 3.62 15.20
C GLY A 146 5.97 3.30 14.69
N ARG A 147 6.27 2.01 14.52
CA ARG A 147 7.59 1.53 14.08
C ARG A 147 7.65 1.12 12.62
N LEU A 148 6.49 0.91 11.99
CA LEU A 148 6.43 0.60 10.56
C LEU A 148 6.24 1.90 9.78
N LEU A 149 7.35 2.43 9.29
CA LEU A 149 7.41 3.66 8.52
C LEU A 149 7.66 3.35 7.04
N SER A 150 7.27 4.29 6.17
CA SER A 150 7.71 4.30 4.77
C SER A 150 9.20 4.65 4.70
N ILE A 151 9.79 4.58 3.50
CA ILE A 151 11.19 5.00 3.28
C ILE A 151 11.45 6.46 3.68
N THR A 152 10.41 7.31 3.65
CA THR A 152 10.48 8.71 4.08
C THR A 152 10.80 8.86 5.56
N GLY A 153 10.51 7.84 6.38
CA GLY A 153 10.62 7.91 7.84
C GLY A 153 9.50 8.77 8.43
N GLU A 154 9.84 9.57 9.43
CA GLU A 154 8.90 10.45 10.13
C GLU A 154 9.65 11.66 10.70
N PHE A 155 8.94 12.76 10.92
CA PHE A 155 9.48 14.00 11.46
C PHE A 155 10.10 13.77 12.85
N PRO A 156 11.34 14.25 13.11
CA PRO A 156 12.09 13.91 14.32
C PRO A 156 11.39 14.26 15.65
N GLU A 157 10.57 15.30 15.65
CA GLU A 157 9.80 15.78 16.80
C GLU A 157 8.63 14.87 17.18
N ILE A 158 8.22 13.95 16.30
CA ILE A 158 7.09 13.06 16.54
C ILE A 158 7.56 11.85 17.36
N ALA A 159 6.94 11.71 18.53
CA ALA A 159 7.17 10.58 19.43
C ALA A 159 6.84 9.26 18.73
N GLU A 160 7.62 8.20 19.03
CA GLU A 160 7.52 6.88 18.36
C GLU A 160 6.08 6.37 18.28
N ILE A 161 5.30 6.48 19.37
CA ILE A 161 3.91 6.00 19.44
C ILE A 161 2.94 6.75 18.52
N ASP A 162 3.26 8.00 18.17
CA ASP A 162 2.42 8.88 17.36
C ASP A 162 2.82 8.89 15.88
N ARG A 163 3.92 8.21 15.53
CA ARG A 163 4.40 8.13 14.15
C ARG A 163 3.39 7.43 13.24
N LYS A 164 3.43 7.79 11.96
CA LYS A 164 2.49 7.32 10.93
C LYS A 164 3.21 6.96 9.65
N TRP A 165 2.48 6.34 8.73
CA TRP A 165 3.01 6.01 7.40
C TRP A 165 3.03 7.27 6.53
N LEU A 166 4.22 7.76 6.18
CA LEU A 166 4.40 8.91 5.27
C LEU A 166 4.61 8.43 3.83
N GLY A 167 3.61 7.75 3.27
CA GLY A 167 3.66 7.19 1.91
C GLY A 167 3.35 8.24 0.86
N THR A 168 2.14 8.76 0.91
CA THR A 168 1.63 9.75 -0.05
C THR A 168 2.33 11.10 0.09
N LYS A 169 2.55 11.75 -1.05
CA LYS A 169 3.07 13.11 -1.19
C LYS A 169 2.06 13.94 -1.97
N ILE A 170 1.84 15.18 -1.55
CA ILE A 170 1.13 16.17 -2.36
C ILE A 170 2.10 17.31 -2.68
N THR A 171 2.21 17.71 -3.94
CA THR A 171 3.20 18.70 -4.40
C THR A 171 2.86 19.26 -5.78
N SER A 172 3.60 20.28 -6.22
CA SER A 172 3.70 20.70 -7.62
C SER A 172 4.79 19.90 -8.36
N ILE A 173 4.73 19.88 -9.70
CA ILE A 173 5.79 19.37 -10.60
C ILE A 173 7.14 19.99 -10.26
N LEU A 174 7.18 21.24 -9.79
CA LEU A 174 8.42 21.95 -9.45
C LEU A 174 9.29 21.23 -8.41
N ASN A 175 8.69 20.44 -7.52
CA ASN A 175 9.44 19.73 -6.48
C ASN A 175 9.80 18.30 -6.87
N ILE A 176 9.36 17.80 -8.04
CA ILE A 176 9.72 16.47 -8.53
C ILE A 176 11.24 16.43 -8.78
N PRO A 177 12.00 15.54 -8.13
CA PRO A 177 13.44 15.42 -8.37
C PRO A 177 13.74 15.03 -9.82
N LYS A 178 14.91 15.43 -10.32
CA LYS A 178 15.34 15.13 -11.70
C LYS A 178 15.49 13.63 -11.96
N GLU A 179 15.74 12.86 -10.90
CA GLU A 179 15.82 11.40 -10.88
C GLU A 179 14.45 10.72 -10.98
N GLY A 180 13.36 11.49 -10.87
CA GLY A 180 11.99 11.07 -11.11
C GLY A 180 11.07 11.15 -9.88
N ILE A 181 9.77 11.00 -10.14
CA ILE A 181 8.70 11.24 -9.14
C ILE A 181 8.79 10.32 -7.92
N VAL A 182 9.23 9.07 -8.10
CA VAL A 182 9.38 8.12 -6.98
C VAL A 182 10.34 8.66 -5.92
N ARG A 183 11.29 9.51 -6.35
CA ARG A 183 12.32 10.07 -5.49
C ARG A 183 11.81 11.18 -4.56
N LEU A 184 10.55 11.59 -4.69
CA LEU A 184 9.86 12.40 -3.68
C LEU A 184 9.85 11.71 -2.30
N ARG A 185 9.91 10.37 -2.25
CA ARG A 185 9.85 9.62 -0.98
C ARG A 185 11.19 9.54 -0.24
N ASP A 186 12.33 9.62 -0.93
CA ASP A 186 13.67 9.43 -0.32
C ASP A 186 14.63 10.62 -0.49
N LEU A 187 14.51 11.42 -1.57
CA LEU A 187 15.34 12.62 -1.78
C LEU A 187 14.77 13.87 -1.11
N ILE A 188 13.46 13.94 -0.89
CA ILE A 188 12.82 15.03 -0.14
C ILE A 188 12.66 14.57 1.31
N SER A 189 13.69 14.86 2.11
CA SER A 189 13.72 14.47 3.52
C SER A 189 12.65 15.21 4.32
N VAL A 190 12.15 14.60 5.40
CA VAL A 190 11.27 15.26 6.38
C VAL A 190 11.90 16.51 7.02
N CYS A 191 13.23 16.65 6.97
CA CYS A 191 13.95 17.83 7.45
C CYS A 191 14.21 18.89 6.36
N ASP A 192 13.77 18.67 5.12
CA ASP A 192 13.87 19.64 4.03
C ASP A 192 12.96 20.85 4.32
N GLU A 193 13.37 22.05 3.94
CA GLU A 193 12.60 23.28 4.17
C GLU A 193 11.25 23.30 3.44
N ARG A 194 11.12 22.49 2.38
CA ARG A 194 9.89 22.30 1.61
C ARG A 194 8.93 21.33 2.28
N SER A 195 9.41 20.51 3.21
CA SER A 195 8.63 19.43 3.80
C SER A 195 7.63 19.95 4.83
N VAL A 196 6.36 19.59 4.63
CA VAL A 196 5.27 19.91 5.55
C VAL A 196 4.63 18.61 6.01
N ARG A 197 4.67 18.32 7.31
CA ARG A 197 3.94 17.18 7.87
C ARG A 197 2.45 17.52 7.92
N VAL A 198 1.62 16.64 7.40
CA VAL A 198 0.16 16.79 7.47
C VAL A 198 -0.42 15.69 8.34
N ALA A 199 -0.94 16.06 9.50
CA ALA A 199 -1.65 15.15 10.39
C ALA A 199 -2.96 14.63 9.77
N ASP A 200 -3.42 13.46 10.21
CA ASP A 200 -4.67 12.83 9.75
C ASP A 200 -4.78 12.69 8.23
N GLY A 201 -3.62 12.47 7.58
CA GLY A 201 -3.46 12.50 6.13
C GLY A 201 -4.14 11.34 5.39
N GLY A 202 -4.75 10.38 6.09
CA GLY A 202 -5.54 9.31 5.50
C GLY A 202 -5.15 7.92 5.98
N TRP A 203 -5.21 6.94 5.08
CA TRP A 203 -5.09 5.52 5.42
C TRP A 203 -4.19 4.80 4.41
N HIS A 204 -3.37 3.88 4.92
CA HIS A 204 -2.58 2.95 4.13
C HIS A 204 -3.10 1.52 4.35
N PHE A 205 -3.69 0.92 3.33
CA PHE A 205 -4.31 -0.41 3.36
C PHE A 205 -3.42 -1.49 2.72
N GLY A 206 -2.24 -1.68 3.33
CA GLY A 206 -1.21 -2.59 2.83
C GLY A 206 -1.64 -4.05 2.74
N TYR A 207 -1.09 -4.76 1.75
CA TYR A 207 -1.31 -6.20 1.50
C TYR A 207 -2.77 -6.59 1.23
N MET A 208 -3.57 -5.68 0.66
CA MET A 208 -4.97 -5.92 0.30
C MET A 208 -5.18 -6.07 -1.22
N GLY A 209 -4.31 -6.87 -1.84
CA GLY A 209 -4.33 -7.16 -3.28
C GLY A 209 -5.42 -8.13 -3.74
N GLY A 210 -5.65 -8.18 -5.04
CA GLY A 210 -6.59 -9.07 -5.72
C GLY A 210 -7.96 -8.43 -6.04
N CYS A 211 -8.85 -9.26 -6.58
CA CYS A 211 -10.26 -8.92 -6.83
C CYS A 211 -11.13 -9.89 -6.03
N LYS A 212 -11.78 -9.38 -4.97
CA LYS A 212 -12.58 -10.16 -4.00
C LYS A 212 -11.82 -11.36 -3.41
N GLU A 213 -10.50 -11.27 -3.32
CA GLU A 213 -9.67 -12.34 -2.77
C GLU A 213 -9.79 -12.39 -1.24
N ASN A 214 -10.44 -13.44 -0.73
CA ASN A 214 -10.72 -13.59 0.68
C ASN A 214 -9.57 -14.24 1.47
N ASN A 215 -8.59 -14.86 0.80
CA ASN A 215 -7.49 -15.53 1.48
C ASN A 215 -6.33 -14.54 1.73
N PRO A 216 -6.10 -14.12 2.99
CA PRO A 216 -5.03 -13.15 3.32
C PRO A 216 -3.64 -13.66 2.95
N ALA A 217 -3.38 -14.96 3.13
CA ALA A 217 -2.09 -15.56 2.81
C ALA A 217 -1.82 -15.47 1.30
N LYS A 218 -2.85 -15.66 0.46
CA LYS A 218 -2.71 -15.50 -0.99
C LYS A 218 -2.42 -14.04 -1.37
N ARG A 219 -3.11 -13.07 -0.77
CA ARG A 219 -2.88 -11.63 -1.01
C ARG A 219 -1.45 -11.22 -0.66
N ILE A 220 -0.97 -11.60 0.52
CA ILE A 220 0.40 -11.34 0.96
C ILE A 220 1.41 -12.02 0.04
N GLY A 221 1.23 -13.32 -0.23
CA GLY A 221 2.17 -14.10 -1.04
C GLY A 221 2.35 -13.54 -2.44
N VAL A 222 1.28 -13.07 -3.08
CA VAL A 222 1.36 -12.44 -4.41
C VAL A 222 2.17 -11.13 -4.36
N LYS A 223 1.90 -10.24 -3.38
CA LYS A 223 2.62 -8.96 -3.26
C LYS A 223 4.10 -9.17 -2.92
N VAL A 224 4.41 -10.09 -1.99
CA VAL A 224 5.78 -10.40 -1.58
C VAL A 224 6.59 -10.99 -2.75
N LYS A 225 6.02 -11.94 -3.49
CA LYS A 225 6.69 -12.55 -4.65
C LYS A 225 6.96 -11.51 -5.76
N ALA A 226 6.03 -10.59 -5.97
CA ALA A 226 6.19 -9.53 -6.98
C ALA A 226 7.26 -8.49 -6.59
N ALA A 227 7.41 -8.19 -5.30
CA ALA A 227 8.33 -7.17 -4.80
C ALA A 227 9.78 -7.66 -4.62
N ALA A 228 10.00 -8.95 -4.36
CA ALA A 228 11.32 -9.52 -4.13
C ALA A 228 11.47 -10.88 -4.83
N HIS A 229 12.56 -11.05 -5.59
CA HIS A 229 12.96 -12.32 -6.22
C HIS A 229 13.26 -13.47 -5.22
N GLN A 230 13.05 -13.28 -3.91
CA GLN A 230 13.51 -14.23 -2.89
C GLN A 230 12.48 -15.28 -2.49
N GLU A 231 13.04 -16.40 -2.02
CA GLU A 231 12.49 -17.66 -1.54
C GLU A 231 11.51 -17.55 -0.34
N LEU A 232 10.73 -16.48 -0.23
CA LEU A 232 9.63 -16.32 0.77
C LEU A 232 8.41 -17.19 0.41
N ASN A 233 8.67 -18.34 -0.22
CA ASN A 233 7.68 -19.28 -0.70
C ASN A 233 7.46 -20.45 0.28
N ASP A 234 7.67 -20.19 1.56
CA ASP A 234 7.39 -21.18 2.58
C ASP A 234 5.90 -21.14 2.93
N LYS A 235 5.21 -22.24 2.64
CA LYS A 235 3.90 -22.57 3.24
C LYS A 235 3.88 -22.37 4.76
N GLU A 236 5.06 -22.35 5.39
CA GLU A 236 5.27 -22.06 6.81
C GLU A 236 5.08 -20.58 7.15
N ILE A 237 5.58 -19.64 6.34
CA ILE A 237 5.35 -18.19 6.51
C ILE A 237 3.85 -17.88 6.36
N LEU A 238 3.21 -18.48 5.37
CA LEU A 238 1.77 -18.32 5.12
C LEU A 238 0.89 -18.93 6.22
N ALA A 239 1.33 -20.02 6.84
CA ALA A 239 0.62 -20.62 7.98
C ALA A 239 0.79 -19.76 9.25
N GLU A 240 1.99 -19.23 9.47
CA GLU A 240 2.30 -18.35 10.61
C GLU A 240 1.68 -16.95 10.46
N THR A 241 1.38 -16.49 9.23
CA THR A 241 0.70 -15.21 8.97
C THR A 241 -0.58 -15.06 9.80
N MET A 242 -1.44 -16.07 9.81
CA MET A 242 -2.71 -15.97 10.54
C MET A 242 -2.49 -15.91 12.05
N ASP A 243 -1.52 -16.67 12.55
CA ASP A 243 -1.18 -16.64 13.96
C ASP A 243 -0.67 -15.25 14.37
N HIS A 244 0.23 -14.65 13.57
CA HIS A 244 0.73 -13.30 13.81
C HIS A 244 -0.38 -12.26 13.79
N LEU A 245 -1.28 -12.30 12.79
CA LEU A 245 -2.42 -11.38 12.70
C LEU A 245 -3.33 -11.49 13.92
N VAL A 246 -3.69 -12.71 14.33
CA VAL A 246 -4.57 -12.93 15.50
C VAL A 246 -3.90 -12.49 16.81
N LEU A 247 -2.59 -12.62 16.91
CA LEU A 247 -1.82 -12.21 18.09
C LEU A 247 -1.43 -10.73 18.08
N GLY A 248 -1.77 -9.97 17.03
CA GLY A 248 -1.43 -8.55 16.90
C GLY A 248 0.07 -8.31 16.67
N GLN A 249 0.73 -9.22 15.97
CA GLN A 249 2.15 -9.18 15.64
C GLN A 249 2.37 -8.87 14.16
N ASP A 250 3.52 -8.29 13.83
CA ASP A 250 3.90 -8.08 12.43
C ASP A 250 4.11 -9.41 11.69
N ILE A 251 3.51 -9.52 10.51
CA ILE A 251 3.54 -10.72 9.67
C ILE A 251 4.93 -11.05 9.09
N PHE A 252 5.89 -10.11 9.19
CA PHE A 252 7.29 -10.32 8.79
C PHE A 252 8.24 -10.40 9.99
N GLY A 253 7.72 -10.52 11.21
CA GLY A 253 8.51 -10.69 12.43
C GLY A 253 9.25 -9.43 12.88
N ARG A 254 8.89 -8.26 12.37
CA ARG A 254 9.44 -6.97 12.84
C ARG A 254 8.86 -6.62 14.20
N ASN A 255 9.53 -5.72 14.93
CA ASN A 255 9.12 -5.30 16.27
C ASN A 255 7.96 -4.29 16.23
N ALA A 256 6.84 -4.65 15.59
CA ALA A 256 5.64 -3.83 15.50
C ALA A 256 4.40 -4.55 16.05
N LYS A 257 3.41 -3.77 16.47
CA LYS A 257 2.18 -4.28 17.08
C LYS A 257 0.97 -3.83 16.28
N PHE A 258 0.06 -4.76 16.07
CA PHE A 258 -1.21 -4.54 15.40
C PHE A 258 -2.37 -4.71 16.37
N GLU A 259 -3.41 -3.91 16.17
CA GLU A 259 -4.65 -3.95 16.92
C GLU A 259 -5.83 -4.04 15.97
N ARG A 260 -6.73 -4.99 16.25
CA ARG A 260 -8.01 -5.07 15.57
C ARG A 260 -8.93 -3.98 16.11
N CYS A 261 -9.25 -2.99 15.28
CA CYS A 261 -10.25 -1.95 15.57
C CYS A 261 -11.61 -2.28 14.91
N GLU A 262 -12.64 -1.51 15.23
CA GLU A 262 -13.88 -1.52 14.45
C GLU A 262 -13.84 -0.37 13.44
N VAL A 263 -14.57 -0.53 12.33
CA VAL A 263 -14.73 0.53 11.35
C VAL A 263 -15.73 1.54 11.92
N ASP A 264 -15.22 2.71 12.32
CA ASP A 264 -15.96 3.82 12.94
C ASP A 264 -15.82 5.12 12.13
N GLU A 265 -16.27 6.26 12.68
CA GLU A 265 -16.26 7.57 12.02
C GLU A 265 -14.86 8.08 11.63
N THR A 266 -13.77 7.43 12.07
CA THR A 266 -12.40 7.78 11.68
C THR A 266 -11.98 7.16 10.34
N TYR A 267 -12.87 6.42 9.69
CA TYR A 267 -12.69 5.81 8.37
C TYR A 267 -13.34 6.62 7.26
N PRO A 268 -12.93 6.44 5.99
CA PRO A 268 -13.57 7.10 4.87
C PRO A 268 -15.08 6.81 4.85
N GLU A 269 -15.89 7.85 4.65
CA GLU A 269 -17.35 7.73 4.59
C GLU A 269 -17.81 6.65 3.60
N TYR A 270 -17.25 6.66 2.39
CA TYR A 270 -17.57 5.66 1.38
C TYR A 270 -17.34 4.23 1.88
N LEU A 271 -16.23 3.97 2.59
CA LEU A 271 -15.95 2.64 3.14
C LEU A 271 -16.98 2.24 4.21
N ARG A 272 -17.42 3.18 5.05
CA ARG A 272 -18.44 2.93 6.08
C ARG A 272 -19.78 2.54 5.44
N GLU A 273 -20.20 3.30 4.44
CA GLU A 273 -21.47 3.09 3.74
C GLU A 273 -21.48 1.81 2.90
N HIS A 274 -20.31 1.41 2.36
CA HIS A 274 -20.18 0.26 1.46
C HIS A 274 -19.43 -0.92 2.12
N LEU A 275 -19.36 -0.98 3.45
CA LEU A 275 -18.55 -1.97 4.18
C LEU A 275 -18.88 -3.42 3.81
N SER A 276 -20.15 -3.69 3.45
CA SER A 276 -20.60 -5.02 2.99
C SER A 276 -19.84 -5.49 1.74
N GLU A 277 -19.51 -4.59 0.82
CA GLU A 277 -18.75 -4.88 -0.41
C GLU A 277 -17.27 -5.20 -0.12
N TYR A 278 -16.76 -4.77 1.02
CA TYR A 278 -15.38 -4.95 1.50
C TYR A 278 -15.28 -5.95 2.65
N SER A 279 -16.34 -6.71 2.94
CA SER A 279 -16.39 -7.62 4.09
C SER A 279 -15.29 -8.69 4.09
N HIS A 280 -14.78 -9.10 2.93
CA HIS A 280 -13.62 -9.99 2.81
C HIS A 280 -12.29 -9.37 3.28
N LEU A 281 -12.24 -8.04 3.40
CA LEU A 281 -11.13 -7.26 3.92
C LEU A 281 -11.35 -6.83 5.38
N VAL A 282 -12.42 -7.26 6.03
CA VAL A 282 -12.67 -6.99 7.46
C VAL A 282 -12.23 -8.19 8.29
N MET A 283 -11.32 -7.98 9.23
CA MET A 283 -10.85 -9.01 10.15
C MET A 283 -11.99 -9.43 11.08
N PRO A 284 -12.29 -10.74 11.19
CA PRO A 284 -13.25 -11.25 12.16
C PRO A 284 -12.84 -10.95 13.60
N LYS A 285 -13.81 -10.95 14.52
CA LYS A 285 -13.54 -10.77 15.95
C LYS A 285 -12.61 -11.87 16.46
N VAL A 286 -11.53 -11.44 17.12
CA VAL A 286 -10.57 -12.33 17.74
C VAL A 286 -11.03 -12.67 19.16
N THR A 287 -11.39 -13.94 19.39
CA THR A 287 -11.81 -14.41 20.73
C THR A 287 -10.62 -14.77 21.60
N ALA A 288 -10.80 -14.77 22.93
CA ALA A 288 -9.76 -15.22 23.85
C ALA A 288 -9.31 -16.67 23.57
N LEU A 289 -10.26 -17.54 23.22
CA LEU A 289 -9.95 -18.93 22.83
C LEU A 289 -9.08 -18.98 21.57
N SER A 290 -9.41 -18.18 20.55
CA SER A 290 -8.62 -18.07 19.33
C SER A 290 -7.20 -17.59 19.64
N ARG A 291 -7.04 -16.51 20.43
CA ARG A 291 -5.71 -16.04 20.84
C ARG A 291 -4.89 -17.12 21.54
N THR A 292 -5.48 -17.85 22.48
CA THR A 292 -4.79 -18.93 23.19
C THR A 292 -4.38 -20.06 22.25
N TYR A 293 -5.24 -20.45 21.32
CA TYR A 293 -4.92 -21.46 20.30
C TYR A 293 -3.72 -21.03 19.44
N HIS A 294 -3.76 -19.83 18.86
CA HIS A 294 -2.69 -19.32 18.00
C HIS A 294 -1.38 -19.12 18.78
N TYR A 295 -1.46 -18.69 20.05
CA TYR A 295 -0.29 -18.61 20.92
C TYR A 295 0.35 -19.99 21.13
N LEU A 296 -0.43 -21.01 21.47
CA LEU A 296 0.07 -22.38 21.63
C LEU A 296 0.61 -22.95 20.32
N ASP A 297 0.00 -22.59 19.18
CA ASP A 297 0.42 -23.07 17.88
C ASP A 297 1.79 -22.50 17.47
N ILE A 298 2.04 -21.20 17.68
CA ILE A 298 3.37 -20.60 17.48
C ILE A 298 4.41 -21.21 18.43
N THR A 299 4.05 -21.38 19.71
CA THR A 299 5.02 -21.71 20.76
C THR A 299 5.37 -23.21 20.78
N ALA A 300 4.39 -24.09 20.58
CA ALA A 300 4.54 -25.54 20.67
C ALA A 300 4.19 -26.25 19.35
N GLY A 301 3.11 -25.84 18.68
CA GLY A 301 2.65 -26.44 17.42
C GLY A 301 3.72 -26.38 16.32
N ARG A 302 4.44 -25.26 16.23
CA ARG A 302 5.59 -25.07 15.33
C ARG A 302 6.68 -26.10 15.54
N PHE A 303 7.06 -26.35 16.79
CA PHE A 303 8.09 -27.34 17.14
C PHE A 303 7.64 -28.74 16.71
N CYS A 304 6.39 -29.11 17.01
CA CYS A 304 5.81 -30.39 16.62
C CYS A 304 5.75 -30.57 15.08
N ARG A 305 5.35 -29.54 14.32
CA ARG A 305 5.33 -29.57 12.84
C ARG A 305 6.73 -29.75 12.26
N LYS A 306 7.73 -29.02 12.76
CA LYS A 306 9.13 -29.16 12.34
C LYS A 306 9.68 -30.54 12.65
N ALA A 307 9.42 -31.06 13.84
CA ALA A 307 9.83 -32.40 14.25
C ALA A 307 9.20 -33.49 13.36
N PHE A 308 7.88 -33.42 13.14
CA PHE A 308 7.15 -34.38 12.30
C PHE A 308 7.66 -34.38 10.85
N ARG A 309 7.89 -33.21 10.25
CA ARG A 309 8.44 -33.12 8.89
C ARG A 309 9.86 -33.65 8.79
N LYS A 310 10.71 -33.40 9.79
CA LYS A 310 12.06 -33.97 9.87
C LYS A 310 12.01 -35.50 9.91
N ILE A 311 11.13 -36.06 10.75
CA ILE A 311 10.88 -37.51 10.81
C ILE A 311 10.39 -38.03 9.46
N LYS A 312 9.40 -37.38 8.85
CA LYS A 312 8.85 -37.78 7.54
C LYS A 312 9.93 -37.77 6.45
N ARG A 313 10.77 -36.72 6.37
CA ARG A 313 11.90 -36.63 5.43
C ARG A 313 12.96 -37.71 5.64
N ILE A 314 13.17 -38.16 6.87
CA ILE A 314 14.07 -39.28 7.19
C ILE A 314 13.47 -40.61 6.70
N ILE A 315 12.16 -40.78 6.84
CA ILE A 315 11.44 -42.00 6.42
C ILE A 315 11.37 -42.09 4.89
N THR A 316 11.10 -41.01 4.17
CA THR A 316 11.04 -41.01 2.68
C THR A 316 12.41 -41.02 1.98
N ARG A 317 13.52 -40.92 2.71
CA ARG A 317 14.90 -41.06 2.17
C ARG A 317 15.49 -42.47 2.36
N ARG A 318 14.74 -43.41 2.92
CA ARG A 318 15.04 -44.85 2.94
C ARG A 318 14.21 -45.57 1.89
#